data_AF-A0A9D6LCP9-F1
#
_entry.id   AF-A0A9D6LCP9-F1
#
_cell.length_a   1.000
_cell.length_b   1.000
_cell.length_c   1.000
_cell.angle_alpha   90.00
_cell.angle_beta   90.00
_cell.angle_gamma   90.00
#
_symmetry.space_group_name_H-M   'P 1'
#
loop_
_entity.id
_entity.type
_entity.pdbx_description
1 polymer ?
#
loop_
_entity_poly.entity_id
_entity_poly.type
_entity_poly.pdbx_seq_one_letter_code
_entity_poly.pdbx_strand_id
1 'polypeptide(L)'
;AFSGAGAFAGTPILPLYYRLMGARIGKGCTLDTAACSIFDLVTIGDDTSIGADSQLLGYRVEDGELVLGRIDLGSRCFVGIHSVLGLNVAMRNGARLDDQSLLPDGETIGVGESRRGSPAQAADVAVPAAREGGRRRPVLFGLIHFFAAEVLAIAMVVPGFAMLGLYYVAYLANGFTGVVAALVASVPVGVVVYSRGIKPGVFDVESSAYVRKWLSDELMKLARVALKPLYTTIYFPSWLRLLGARIDARAELSTVWNFSPELIEVGEESFFADGSIVGGKRFYGGRFEIAFNRIGRRSFVGNSAVVPVGASLGDGCLLGVQSLPPADSKCTPDGTEWLGSPAFRLPHRVKVGNFDASVTFKPTRKLYVQRALIDALRIVIPGYIGLSAAAVGVTATYLVLTRFGLAAMFASLPLTALALGLYAMLCVAALKKLVMGTFKPVIVPLWSMYVWLNEMVNGAYESVMAPALAPYLGTPLAAPLLRLVGCRIGKRTFLETTLFSEFDLVEIGDYAALNAGAIVQNHLFEDRVMKSDALKIGESCTVGNLAVVLYNTEMAPASSLGPLSLLMKGETLSAGGAYHGIPTTRAARSPLALEFHASPPAKRQASRRRRLLPLAASLGTGVTP
;
A
#
# COMPACT_ATOMS: atom_id res chain seq x y z
N ALA A 1 -9.63 -7.14 0.77
CA ALA A 1 -10.16 -5.77 0.91
C ALA A 1 -11.66 -5.75 1.28
N PHE A 2 -12.54 -6.45 0.56
CA PHE A 2 -14.00 -6.35 0.77
C PHE A 2 -14.58 -7.04 2.02
N SER A 3 -13.79 -7.79 2.78
CA SER A 3 -14.28 -8.47 4.00
C SER A 3 -14.57 -7.53 5.16
N GLY A 4 -14.18 -6.25 5.09
CA GLY A 4 -14.32 -5.29 6.20
C GLY A 4 -13.37 -5.55 7.37
N ALA A 5 -12.61 -6.65 7.38
CA ALA A 5 -11.72 -7.05 8.47
C ALA A 5 -10.69 -5.98 8.87
N GLY A 6 -10.30 -5.13 7.92
CA GLY A 6 -9.44 -3.96 8.17
C GLY A 6 -9.99 -3.02 9.23
N ALA A 7 -11.31 -2.83 9.29
CA ALA A 7 -11.98 -2.01 10.28
C ALA A 7 -11.96 -2.62 11.69
N PHE A 8 -11.43 -3.83 11.88
CA PHE A 8 -11.27 -4.45 13.21
C PHE A 8 -9.81 -4.57 13.63
N ALA A 9 -8.86 -4.11 12.81
CA ALA A 9 -7.44 -4.08 13.14
C ALA A 9 -7.22 -3.33 14.47
N GLY A 10 -6.43 -3.96 15.34
CA GLY A 10 -6.08 -3.48 16.67
C GLY A 10 -7.13 -3.79 17.73
N THR A 11 -8.27 -4.40 17.38
CA THR A 11 -9.37 -4.67 18.33
C THR A 11 -9.42 -6.15 18.75
N PRO A 12 -10.08 -6.48 19.88
CA PRO A 12 -10.32 -7.88 20.26
C PRO A 12 -11.17 -8.69 19.25
N ILE A 13 -11.80 -8.03 18.27
CA ILE A 13 -12.65 -8.67 17.26
C ILE A 13 -11.81 -9.37 16.19
N LEU A 14 -10.67 -8.78 15.78
CA LEU A 14 -9.87 -9.34 14.68
C LEU A 14 -9.31 -10.75 14.97
N PRO A 15 -8.76 -11.04 16.16
CA PRO A 15 -8.39 -12.41 16.53
C PRO A 15 -9.57 -13.39 16.48
N LEU A 16 -10.79 -12.97 16.85
CA LEU A 16 -11.99 -13.80 16.75
C LEU A 16 -12.32 -14.08 15.28
N TYR A 17 -12.33 -13.04 14.44
CA TYR A 17 -12.55 -13.18 13.00
C TYR A 17 -11.55 -14.16 12.37
N TYR A 18 -10.25 -14.04 12.66
CA TYR A 18 -9.24 -14.96 12.14
C TYR A 18 -9.43 -16.41 12.62
N ARG A 19 -9.87 -16.64 13.87
CA ARG A 19 -10.23 -17.99 14.33
C ARG A 19 -11.41 -18.57 13.57
N LEU A 20 -12.43 -17.76 13.29
CA LEU A 20 -13.59 -18.18 12.49
C LEU A 20 -13.19 -18.51 11.05
N MET A 21 -12.16 -17.83 10.52
CA MET A 21 -11.61 -18.10 9.20
C MET A 21 -10.66 -19.32 9.16
N GLY A 22 -10.33 -19.95 10.30
CA GLY A 22 -9.52 -21.17 10.37
C GLY A 22 -8.15 -21.02 11.06
N ALA A 23 -7.72 -19.80 11.39
CA ALA A 23 -6.44 -19.58 12.07
C ALA A 23 -6.45 -20.03 13.54
N ARG A 24 -5.31 -20.52 14.02
CA ARG A 24 -5.14 -20.95 15.41
C ARG A 24 -4.53 -19.84 16.24
N ILE A 25 -5.36 -19.05 16.92
CA ILE A 25 -4.91 -17.86 17.65
C ILE A 25 -5.16 -17.99 19.15
N GLY A 26 -4.12 -17.79 19.96
CA GLY A 26 -4.14 -17.79 21.42
C GLY A 26 -4.94 -16.63 22.02
N LYS A 27 -5.06 -16.62 23.34
CA LYS A 27 -5.77 -15.58 24.10
C LYS A 27 -4.89 -14.33 24.23
N GLY A 28 -5.51 -13.16 24.25
CA GLY A 28 -4.79 -11.90 24.54
C GLY A 28 -3.95 -11.34 23.40
N CYS A 29 -4.00 -11.94 22.21
CA CYS A 29 -3.27 -11.43 21.06
C CYS A 29 -3.80 -10.05 20.64
N THR A 30 -2.91 -9.16 20.25
CA THR A 30 -3.25 -7.86 19.66
C THR A 30 -2.74 -7.83 18.22
N LEU A 31 -3.67 -7.72 17.27
CA LEU A 31 -3.37 -7.79 15.84
C LEU A 31 -3.76 -6.45 15.20
N ASP A 32 -2.80 -5.56 14.93
CA ASP A 32 -3.07 -4.25 14.30
C ASP A 32 -2.94 -4.27 12.78
N THR A 33 -2.89 -5.46 12.18
CA THR A 33 -2.83 -5.67 10.73
C THR A 33 -3.93 -6.61 10.27
N ALA A 34 -4.56 -6.27 9.15
CA ALA A 34 -5.51 -7.14 8.46
C ALA A 34 -4.86 -7.95 7.31
N ALA A 35 -3.54 -7.81 7.09
CA ALA A 35 -2.81 -8.47 6.02
C ALA A 35 -2.48 -9.94 6.37
N CYS A 36 -3.53 -10.75 6.44
CA CYS A 36 -3.47 -12.20 6.60
C CYS A 36 -4.41 -12.83 5.56
N SER A 37 -3.95 -13.90 4.90
CA SER A 37 -4.70 -14.50 3.79
C SER A 37 -4.91 -16.00 3.95
N ILE A 38 -3.90 -16.73 4.44
CA ILE A 38 -3.98 -18.19 4.55
C ILE A 38 -4.18 -18.59 6.00
N PHE A 39 -5.39 -18.32 6.48
CA PHE A 39 -5.78 -18.50 7.87
C PHE A 39 -5.46 -19.90 8.40
N ASP A 40 -5.76 -20.96 7.64
CA ASP A 40 -5.54 -22.36 8.05
C ASP A 40 -4.07 -22.75 8.29
N LEU A 41 -3.12 -21.95 7.79
CA LEU A 41 -1.67 -22.17 7.95
C LEU A 41 -1.03 -21.20 8.95
N VAL A 42 -1.84 -20.42 9.68
CA VAL A 42 -1.37 -19.44 10.66
C VAL A 42 -1.66 -19.92 12.08
N THR A 43 -0.60 -20.08 12.87
CA THR A 43 -0.66 -20.33 14.32
C THR A 43 -0.04 -19.14 15.06
N ILE A 44 -0.75 -18.62 16.07
CA ILE A 44 -0.29 -17.52 16.92
C ILE A 44 -0.56 -17.89 18.38
N GLY A 45 0.46 -17.90 19.23
CA GLY A 45 0.36 -18.18 20.66
C GLY A 45 -0.22 -17.02 21.48
N ASP A 46 -0.45 -17.28 22.76
CA ASP A 46 -1.06 -16.34 23.70
C ASP A 46 -0.25 -15.04 23.82
N ASP A 47 -0.92 -13.90 24.01
CA ASP A 47 -0.31 -12.59 24.30
C ASP A 47 0.67 -12.07 23.23
N THR A 48 0.64 -12.65 22.03
CA THR A 48 1.45 -12.19 20.89
C THR A 48 0.88 -10.92 20.26
N SER A 49 1.75 -9.97 19.95
CA SER A 49 1.40 -8.66 19.41
C SER A 49 2.00 -8.48 18.02
N ILE A 50 1.20 -8.05 17.06
CA ILE A 50 1.62 -7.79 15.68
C ILE A 50 1.20 -6.39 15.27
N GLY A 51 2.18 -5.59 14.83
CA GLY A 51 2.02 -4.19 14.44
C GLY A 51 1.25 -3.99 13.12
N ALA A 52 0.85 -2.74 12.91
CA ALA A 52 0.18 -2.30 11.69
C ALA A 52 1.02 -2.51 10.44
N ASP A 53 0.34 -2.71 9.30
CA ASP A 53 0.93 -2.86 7.97
C ASP A 53 1.93 -4.03 7.83
N SER A 54 2.03 -4.91 8.84
CA SER A 54 2.83 -6.12 8.77
C SER A 54 2.08 -7.25 8.06
N GLN A 55 2.79 -8.03 7.26
CA GLN A 55 2.22 -9.06 6.39
C GLN A 55 2.43 -10.48 6.92
N LEU A 56 1.32 -11.20 7.11
CA LEU A 56 1.23 -12.63 7.43
C LEU A 56 0.46 -13.36 6.32
N LEU A 57 0.86 -13.11 5.08
CA LEU A 57 0.10 -13.59 3.92
C LEU A 57 0.14 -15.12 3.82
N GLY A 58 1.30 -15.71 4.09
CA GLY A 58 1.52 -17.16 3.98
C GLY A 58 1.58 -17.67 2.53
N TYR A 59 1.57 -16.77 1.54
CA TYR A 59 1.77 -17.11 0.13
C TYR A 59 2.72 -16.16 -0.57
N ARG A 60 3.21 -16.65 -1.70
CA ARG A 60 3.86 -15.88 -2.76
C ARG A 60 3.58 -16.56 -4.10
N VAL A 61 3.40 -15.79 -5.15
CA VAL A 61 3.45 -16.29 -6.53
C VAL A 61 4.87 -16.14 -7.05
N GLU A 62 5.47 -17.26 -7.44
CA GLU A 62 6.85 -17.36 -7.92
C GLU A 62 6.90 -18.46 -8.99
N ASP A 63 7.65 -18.24 -10.08
CA ASP A 63 7.81 -19.20 -11.19
C ASP A 63 6.48 -19.75 -11.77
N GLY A 64 5.42 -18.94 -11.73
CA GLY A 64 4.08 -19.29 -12.23
C GLY A 64 3.25 -20.17 -11.29
N GLU A 65 3.73 -20.42 -10.07
CA GLU A 65 3.05 -21.23 -9.06
C GLU A 65 2.65 -20.39 -7.85
N LEU A 66 1.51 -20.74 -7.22
CA LEU A 66 1.13 -20.22 -5.92
C LEU A 66 1.81 -21.06 -4.84
N VAL A 67 2.84 -20.51 -4.23
CA VAL A 67 3.59 -21.16 -3.14
C VAL A 67 2.95 -20.78 -1.81
N LEU A 68 2.61 -21.78 -1.00
CA LEU A 68 2.00 -21.62 0.32
C LEU A 68 3.00 -22.01 1.40
N GLY A 69 2.98 -21.31 2.54
CA GLY A 69 3.86 -21.58 3.66
C GLY A 69 3.19 -21.37 5.01
N ARG A 70 3.61 -22.15 6.01
CA ARG A 70 3.14 -21.99 7.40
C ARG A 70 3.77 -20.79 8.08
N ILE A 71 3.02 -20.19 9.00
CA ILE A 71 3.50 -19.14 9.90
C ILE A 71 3.17 -19.56 11.34
N ASP A 72 4.20 -19.92 12.11
CA ASP A 72 4.04 -20.44 13.47
C ASP A 72 4.67 -19.49 14.51
N LEU A 73 3.84 -18.65 15.13
CA LEU A 73 4.26 -17.70 16.17
C LEU A 73 3.89 -18.26 17.56
N GLY A 74 4.86 -18.32 18.46
CA GLY A 74 4.68 -18.71 19.85
C GLY A 74 3.93 -17.67 20.69
N SER A 75 3.96 -17.84 22.01
CA SER A 75 3.34 -16.92 22.97
C SER A 75 4.28 -15.76 23.32
N ARG A 76 3.70 -14.58 23.58
CA ARG A 76 4.39 -13.33 23.95
C ARG A 76 5.40 -12.87 22.89
N CYS A 77 5.17 -13.21 21.64
CA CYS A 77 5.98 -12.72 20.53
C CYS A 77 5.63 -11.27 20.19
N PHE A 78 6.59 -10.55 19.62
CA PHE A 78 6.42 -9.20 19.10
C PHE A 78 6.81 -9.17 17.63
N VAL A 79 5.92 -8.66 16.78
CA VAL A 79 6.23 -8.29 15.40
C VAL A 79 5.94 -6.81 15.25
N GLY A 80 6.96 -6.03 14.87
CA GLY A 80 6.87 -4.59 14.67
C GLY A 80 5.93 -4.19 13.55
N ILE A 81 5.82 -2.88 13.29
CA ILE A 81 5.03 -2.35 12.18
C ILE A 81 5.76 -2.60 10.84
N HIS A 82 5.00 -2.66 9.75
CA HIS A 82 5.51 -2.74 8.39
C HIS A 82 6.54 -3.86 8.15
N SER A 83 6.38 -5.00 8.82
CA SER A 83 7.28 -6.16 8.77
C SER A 83 6.69 -7.28 7.93
N VAL A 84 7.54 -8.14 7.36
CA VAL A 84 7.12 -9.26 6.51
C VAL A 84 7.57 -10.59 7.11
N LEU A 85 6.62 -11.52 7.25
CA LEU A 85 6.91 -12.91 7.56
C LEU A 85 6.95 -13.73 6.27
N GLY A 86 8.09 -14.37 6.01
CA GLY A 86 8.28 -15.28 4.89
C GLY A 86 7.45 -16.57 5.00
N LEU A 87 7.74 -17.50 4.10
CA LEU A 87 7.08 -18.81 4.03
C LEU A 87 7.74 -19.82 4.96
N ASN A 88 6.95 -20.66 5.64
CA ASN A 88 7.44 -21.72 6.54
C ASN A 88 8.32 -21.20 7.68
N VAL A 89 7.91 -20.09 8.29
CA VAL A 89 8.67 -19.42 9.34
C VAL A 89 8.12 -19.74 10.73
N ALA A 90 8.99 -19.65 11.74
CA ALA A 90 8.59 -19.80 13.13
C ALA A 90 9.21 -18.74 14.06
N MET A 91 8.46 -18.29 15.06
CA MET A 91 8.97 -17.47 16.16
C MET A 91 8.66 -18.18 17.48
N ARG A 92 9.69 -18.54 18.26
CA ARG A 92 9.47 -19.22 19.55
C ARG A 92 9.01 -18.22 20.62
N ASN A 93 8.59 -18.75 21.77
CA ASN A 93 8.01 -17.92 22.84
C ASN A 93 8.91 -16.75 23.22
N GLY A 94 8.33 -15.55 23.32
CA GLY A 94 9.04 -14.33 23.68
C GLY A 94 9.91 -13.73 22.56
N ALA A 95 9.96 -14.34 21.38
CA ALA A 95 10.74 -13.83 20.25
C ALA A 95 10.24 -12.47 19.77
N ARG A 96 11.15 -11.64 19.25
CA ARG A 96 10.85 -10.29 18.78
C ARG A 96 11.44 -10.05 17.38
N LEU A 97 10.61 -9.53 16.49
CA LEU A 97 10.99 -9.02 15.18
C LEU A 97 10.63 -7.53 15.16
N ASP A 98 11.62 -6.67 14.95
CA ASP A 98 11.42 -5.21 15.03
C ASP A 98 10.64 -4.63 13.84
N ASP A 99 10.36 -3.33 13.92
CA ASP A 99 9.74 -2.56 12.83
C ASP A 99 10.51 -2.72 11.51
N GLN A 100 9.81 -2.68 10.38
CA GLN A 100 10.35 -2.79 9.02
C GLN A 100 11.39 -3.91 8.84
N SER A 101 11.07 -5.10 9.37
CA SER A 101 11.96 -6.26 9.32
C SER A 101 11.36 -7.43 8.52
N LEU A 102 12.23 -8.20 7.88
CA LEU A 102 11.88 -9.41 7.13
C LEU A 102 12.36 -10.64 7.90
N LEU A 103 11.45 -11.53 8.29
CA LEU A 103 11.82 -12.90 8.67
C LEU A 103 11.85 -13.76 7.39
N PRO A 104 13.03 -14.17 6.89
CA PRO A 104 13.16 -14.88 5.61
C PRO A 104 12.49 -16.26 5.63
N ASP A 105 12.22 -16.79 4.44
CA ASP A 105 11.62 -18.12 4.26
C ASP A 105 12.41 -19.20 5.01
N GLY A 106 11.70 -20.09 5.72
CA GLY A 106 12.29 -21.21 6.46
C GLY A 106 12.99 -20.85 7.76
N GLU A 107 13.11 -19.56 8.11
CA GLU A 107 13.81 -19.16 9.33
C GLU A 107 13.00 -19.35 10.61
N THR A 108 13.73 -19.57 11.71
CA THR A 108 13.18 -19.61 13.06
C THR A 108 13.90 -18.62 13.96
N ILE A 109 13.14 -17.76 14.66
CA ILE A 109 13.65 -16.93 15.77
C ILE A 109 13.51 -17.73 17.08
N GLY A 110 14.60 -17.88 17.82
CA GLY A 110 14.69 -18.65 19.06
C GLY A 110 13.92 -18.05 20.24
N VAL A 111 13.91 -18.77 21.37
CA VAL A 111 13.17 -18.35 22.58
C VAL A 111 13.75 -17.06 23.13
N GLY A 112 12.93 -16.02 23.25
CA GLY A 112 13.37 -14.70 23.73
C GLY A 112 14.33 -13.94 22.81
N GLU A 113 14.71 -14.52 21.67
CA GLU A 113 15.63 -13.90 20.72
C GLU A 113 14.97 -12.69 20.04
N SER A 114 15.75 -11.66 19.78
CA SER A 114 15.31 -10.43 19.14
C SER A 114 16.09 -10.22 17.85
N ARG A 115 15.38 -9.87 16.77
CA ARG A 115 15.97 -9.59 15.45
C ARG A 115 15.40 -8.32 14.82
N ARG A 116 16.20 -7.69 13.95
CA ARG A 116 15.85 -6.49 13.19
C ARG A 116 16.50 -6.53 11.81
N GLY A 117 15.82 -5.96 10.83
CA GLY A 117 16.37 -5.71 9.51
C GLY A 117 15.69 -6.52 8.40
N SER A 118 16.09 -6.24 7.17
CA SER A 118 15.75 -6.99 5.98
C SER A 118 17.04 -7.40 5.26
N PRO A 119 17.45 -8.68 5.32
CA PRO A 119 16.91 -9.74 6.19
C PRO A 119 17.16 -9.46 7.69
N ALA A 120 16.35 -10.05 8.57
CA ALA A 120 16.44 -9.80 10.00
C ALA A 120 17.67 -10.48 10.64
N GLN A 121 18.48 -9.68 11.35
CA GLN A 121 19.67 -10.11 12.06
C GLN A 121 19.51 -9.89 13.57
N ALA A 122 20.30 -10.58 14.40
CA ALA A 122 20.24 -10.44 15.85
C ALA A 122 20.44 -8.98 16.29
N ALA A 123 19.50 -8.47 17.10
CA ALA A 123 19.51 -7.09 17.57
C ALA A 123 18.64 -6.94 18.82
N ASP A 124 18.94 -5.95 19.66
CA ASP A 124 18.07 -5.60 20.77
C ASP A 124 16.79 -4.90 20.27
N VAL A 125 15.64 -5.42 20.68
CA VAL A 125 14.32 -4.89 20.30
C VAL A 125 13.58 -4.44 21.56
N ALA A 126 13.44 -3.12 21.67
CA ALA A 126 12.67 -2.48 22.74
C ALA A 126 11.18 -2.72 22.53
N VAL A 127 10.47 -3.03 23.61
CA VAL A 127 9.01 -3.18 23.62
C VAL A 127 8.45 -2.47 24.86
N PRO A 128 7.21 -1.97 24.79
CA PRO A 128 6.55 -1.39 25.96
C PRO A 128 6.50 -2.38 27.13
N ALA A 129 6.50 -1.89 28.37
CA ALA A 129 6.33 -2.75 29.53
C ALA A 129 4.97 -3.49 29.44
N ALA A 130 5.00 -4.81 29.67
CA ALA A 130 3.78 -5.61 29.68
C ALA A 130 2.84 -5.16 30.81
N ARG A 131 1.54 -5.41 30.62
CA ARG A 131 0.54 -5.15 31.65
C ARG A 131 0.79 -6.02 32.88
N GLU A 132 0.90 -5.39 34.05
CA GLU A 132 0.95 -6.09 35.34
C GLU A 132 -0.48 -6.27 35.89
N GLY A 133 -0.97 -7.52 35.87
CA GLY A 133 -2.23 -7.89 36.51
C GLY A 133 -3.51 -7.23 35.95
N GLY A 134 -4.62 -7.40 36.68
CA GLY A 134 -5.94 -6.87 36.36
C GLY A 134 -6.82 -7.79 35.49
N ARG A 135 -8.14 -7.65 35.66
CA ARG A 135 -9.13 -8.46 34.94
C ARG A 135 -9.27 -7.99 33.50
N ARG A 136 -8.92 -8.86 32.55
CA ARG A 136 -9.13 -8.61 31.11
C ARG A 136 -10.62 -8.57 30.77
N ARG A 137 -11.00 -7.67 29.86
CA ARG A 137 -12.38 -7.41 29.43
C ARG A 137 -12.50 -7.38 27.89
N PRO A 138 -12.03 -8.42 27.17
CA PRO A 138 -11.96 -8.40 25.72
C PRO A 138 -13.34 -8.33 25.07
N VAL A 139 -14.37 -8.92 25.69
CA VAL A 139 -15.75 -8.87 25.19
C VAL A 139 -16.32 -7.45 25.29
N LEU A 140 -16.17 -6.79 26.44
CA LEU A 140 -16.64 -5.42 26.64
C LEU A 140 -15.96 -4.46 25.65
N PHE A 141 -14.63 -4.52 25.56
CA PHE A 141 -13.91 -3.66 24.63
C PHE A 141 -14.17 -4.05 23.17
N GLY A 142 -14.37 -5.33 22.86
CA GLY A 142 -14.84 -5.76 21.54
C GLY A 142 -16.16 -5.11 21.17
N LEU A 143 -17.16 -5.14 22.05
CA LEU A 143 -18.45 -4.47 21.82
C LEU A 143 -18.30 -2.95 21.67
N ILE A 144 -17.49 -2.30 22.50
CA ILE A 144 -17.23 -0.85 22.40
C ILE A 144 -16.63 -0.50 21.03
N HIS A 145 -15.62 -1.24 20.56
CA HIS A 145 -15.02 -0.99 19.24
C HIS A 145 -16.00 -1.28 18.11
N PHE A 146 -16.80 -2.34 18.22
CA PHE A 146 -17.85 -2.65 17.24
C PHE A 146 -18.86 -1.50 17.12
N PHE A 147 -19.45 -1.06 18.23
CA PHE A 147 -20.38 0.07 18.21
C PHE A 147 -19.72 1.37 17.75
N ALA A 148 -18.46 1.62 18.11
CA ALA A 148 -17.71 2.78 17.63
C ALA A 148 -17.50 2.73 16.11
N ALA A 149 -17.20 1.55 15.54
CA ALA A 149 -17.08 1.35 14.10
C ALA A 149 -18.40 1.64 13.38
N GLU A 150 -19.53 1.15 13.90
CA GLU A 150 -20.86 1.38 13.33
C GLU A 150 -21.27 2.86 13.41
N VAL A 151 -21.05 3.51 14.56
CA VAL A 151 -21.29 4.95 14.71
C VAL A 151 -20.44 5.75 13.74
N LEU A 152 -19.17 5.37 13.57
CA LEU A 152 -18.27 5.99 12.61
C LEU A 152 -18.76 5.81 11.16
N ALA A 153 -19.18 4.59 10.80
CA ALA A 153 -19.72 4.30 9.47
C ALA A 153 -20.96 5.16 9.17
N ILE A 154 -21.90 5.25 10.11
CA ILE A 154 -23.09 6.11 10.00
C ILE A 154 -22.69 7.58 9.87
N ALA A 155 -21.77 8.05 10.73
CA ALA A 155 -21.30 9.44 10.72
C ALA A 155 -20.67 9.84 9.37
N MET A 156 -20.04 8.90 8.67
CA MET A 156 -19.46 9.13 7.34
C MET A 156 -20.49 9.21 6.22
N VAL A 157 -21.66 8.57 6.37
CA VAL A 157 -22.70 8.58 5.35
C VAL A 157 -23.62 9.81 5.47
N VAL A 158 -23.82 10.33 6.68
CA VAL A 158 -24.68 11.50 6.95
C VAL A 158 -24.35 12.72 6.09
N PRO A 159 -23.08 13.17 5.95
CA PRO A 159 -22.72 14.27 5.07
C PRO A 159 -23.12 14.03 3.61
N GLY A 160 -23.02 12.78 3.14
CA GLY A 160 -23.44 12.38 1.80
C GLY A 160 -24.93 12.59 1.57
N PHE A 161 -25.78 12.21 2.53
CA PHE A 161 -27.22 12.47 2.46
C PHE A 161 -27.55 13.96 2.54
N ALA A 162 -26.87 14.72 3.40
CA ALA A 162 -27.03 16.17 3.47
C ALA A 162 -26.67 16.83 2.13
N MET A 163 -25.59 16.38 1.49
CA MET A 163 -25.19 16.80 0.15
C MET A 163 -26.25 16.45 -0.90
N LEU A 164 -26.80 15.24 -0.88
CA LEU A 164 -27.89 14.85 -1.78
C LEU A 164 -29.13 15.74 -1.60
N GLY A 165 -29.48 16.07 -0.35
CA GLY A 165 -30.54 17.02 -0.05
C GLY A 165 -30.25 18.42 -0.62
N LEU A 166 -29.01 18.91 -0.45
CA LEU A 166 -28.56 20.18 -1.04
C LEU A 166 -28.69 20.17 -2.57
N TYR A 167 -28.29 19.07 -3.23
CA TYR A 167 -28.41 18.94 -4.68
C TYR A 167 -29.87 18.90 -5.13
N TYR A 168 -30.72 18.21 -4.39
CA TYR A 168 -32.15 18.18 -4.67
C TYR A 168 -32.77 19.58 -4.56
N VAL A 169 -32.45 20.33 -3.51
CA VAL A 169 -32.90 21.73 -3.35
C VAL A 169 -32.35 22.61 -4.48
N ALA A 170 -31.08 22.45 -4.84
CA ALA A 170 -30.48 23.19 -5.94
C ALA A 170 -31.12 22.87 -7.30
N TYR A 171 -31.51 21.60 -7.51
CA TYR A 171 -32.28 21.17 -8.67
C TYR A 171 -33.66 21.82 -8.71
N LEU A 172 -34.38 21.86 -7.58
CA LEU A 172 -35.67 22.53 -7.51
C LEU A 172 -35.57 24.04 -7.78
N ALA A 173 -34.47 24.67 -7.33
CA ALA A 173 -34.27 26.11 -7.46
C ALA A 173 -33.89 26.55 -8.88
N ASN A 174 -32.96 25.84 -9.54
CA ASN A 174 -32.39 26.25 -10.83
C ASN A 174 -32.24 25.09 -11.83
N GLY A 175 -32.93 23.97 -11.63
CA GLY A 175 -32.78 22.78 -12.47
C GLY A 175 -31.34 22.26 -12.48
N PHE A 176 -30.90 21.78 -13.64
CA PHE A 176 -29.58 21.16 -13.78
C PHE A 176 -28.41 22.13 -13.49
N THR A 177 -28.55 23.43 -13.80
CA THR A 177 -27.49 24.42 -13.52
C THR A 177 -27.29 24.65 -12.02
N GLY A 178 -28.37 24.60 -11.23
CA GLY A 178 -28.30 24.63 -9.77
C GLY A 178 -27.54 23.45 -9.20
N VAL A 179 -27.79 22.24 -9.71
CA VAL A 179 -27.06 21.02 -9.30
C VAL A 179 -25.58 21.15 -9.62
N VAL A 180 -25.22 21.63 -10.82
CA VAL A 180 -23.82 21.83 -11.20
C VAL A 180 -23.13 22.85 -10.28
N ALA A 181 -23.79 23.95 -9.94
CA ALA A 181 -23.24 24.95 -9.01
C ALA A 181 -23.06 24.40 -7.59
N ALA A 182 -24.08 23.69 -7.06
CA ALA A 182 -24.02 23.07 -5.74
C ALA A 182 -22.95 21.97 -5.65
N LEU A 183 -22.80 21.19 -6.72
CA LEU A 183 -21.76 20.20 -6.88
C LEU A 183 -20.37 20.84 -6.77
N VAL A 184 -20.09 21.89 -7.55
CA VAL A 184 -18.82 22.63 -7.48
C VAL A 184 -18.57 23.18 -6.07
N ALA A 185 -19.61 23.68 -5.40
CA ALA A 185 -19.52 24.27 -4.07
C ALA A 185 -19.41 23.26 -2.91
N SER A 186 -19.76 21.99 -3.14
CA SER A 186 -19.82 20.95 -2.09
C SER A 186 -18.48 20.24 -1.83
N VAL A 187 -17.59 20.19 -2.83
CA VAL A 187 -16.27 19.54 -2.75
C VAL A 187 -15.42 20.07 -1.57
N PRO A 188 -15.43 21.37 -1.22
CA PRO A 188 -14.67 21.90 -0.08
C PRO A 188 -15.27 21.61 1.32
N VAL A 189 -16.53 21.16 1.42
CA VAL A 189 -17.29 21.18 2.70
C VAL A 189 -17.14 19.87 3.51
N GLY A 190 -16.54 18.83 2.93
CA GLY A 190 -16.54 17.48 3.51
C GLY A 190 -15.58 17.22 4.68
N VAL A 191 -15.12 18.22 5.44
CA VAL A 191 -13.99 18.02 6.34
C VAL A 191 -14.11 18.83 7.63
N VAL A 192 -14.48 18.18 8.73
CA VAL A 192 -13.71 18.03 9.99
C VAL A 192 -14.64 17.30 10.98
N VAL A 193 -14.45 16.01 11.16
CA VAL A 193 -14.74 15.34 12.43
C VAL A 193 -13.48 14.58 12.80
N TYR A 194 -12.62 15.21 13.59
CA TYR A 194 -11.42 14.58 14.12
C TYR A 194 -11.40 14.73 15.64
N SER A 195 -11.19 13.63 16.35
CA SER A 195 -11.09 13.65 17.80
C SER A 195 -9.70 14.13 18.23
N ARG A 196 -9.60 15.36 18.72
CA ARG A 196 -8.37 15.89 19.31
C ARG A 196 -8.04 15.27 20.67
N GLY A 197 -6.76 15.33 21.04
CA GLY A 197 -6.32 15.16 22.42
C GLY A 197 -5.57 13.86 22.71
N ILE A 198 -4.99 13.24 21.68
CA ILE A 198 -4.03 12.15 21.85
C ILE A 198 -2.76 12.69 22.55
N LYS A 199 -2.31 11.99 23.59
CA LYS A 199 -1.09 12.33 24.36
C LYS A 199 -0.10 11.18 24.27
N PRO A 200 1.22 11.45 24.23
CA PRO A 200 2.22 10.39 24.27
C PRO A 200 2.16 9.62 25.60
N GLY A 201 2.57 8.35 25.58
CA GLY A 201 2.63 7.50 26.74
C GLY A 201 2.40 6.02 26.42
N VAL A 202 2.45 5.21 27.46
CA VAL A 202 2.13 3.78 27.42
C VAL A 202 0.78 3.58 28.12
N PHE A 203 -0.17 2.97 27.41
CA PHE A 203 -1.54 2.78 27.89
C PHE A 203 -1.98 1.33 27.69
N ASP A 204 -2.97 0.90 28.47
CA ASP A 204 -3.59 -0.41 28.28
C ASP A 204 -4.42 -0.43 26.98
N VAL A 205 -4.37 -1.53 26.23
CA VAL A 205 -5.22 -1.73 25.03
C VAL A 205 -6.70 -1.78 25.41
N GLU A 206 -7.02 -2.29 26.60
CA GLU A 206 -8.37 -2.28 27.17
C GLU A 206 -8.61 -0.98 27.98
N SER A 207 -8.51 0.16 27.32
CA SER A 207 -8.73 1.49 27.94
C SER A 207 -9.47 2.46 27.03
N SER A 208 -10.07 3.51 27.61
CA SER A 208 -10.68 4.61 26.85
C SER A 208 -9.64 5.39 26.04
N ALA A 209 -8.39 5.45 26.51
CA ALA A 209 -7.29 6.06 25.77
C ALA A 209 -7.03 5.31 24.45
N TYR A 210 -7.07 3.97 24.48
CA TYR A 210 -6.93 3.15 23.28
C TYR A 210 -8.11 3.32 22.33
N VAL A 211 -9.35 3.21 22.82
CA VAL A 211 -10.56 3.36 21.98
C VAL A 211 -10.55 4.69 21.22
N ARG A 212 -10.17 5.78 21.90
CA ARG A 212 -10.04 7.10 21.28
C ARG A 212 -8.91 7.15 20.25
N LYS A 213 -7.76 6.55 20.53
CA LYS A 213 -6.65 6.48 19.57
C LYS A 213 -7.01 5.66 18.35
N TRP A 214 -7.66 4.52 18.55
CA TRP A 214 -8.15 3.65 17.49
C TRP A 214 -9.17 4.37 16.61
N LEU A 215 -10.14 5.08 17.20
CA LEU A 215 -11.12 5.88 16.46
C LEU A 215 -10.45 7.00 15.63
N SER A 216 -9.46 7.67 16.21
CA SER A 216 -8.63 8.66 15.51
C SER A 216 -7.89 8.03 14.31
N ASP A 217 -7.33 6.83 14.47
CA ASP A 217 -6.66 6.09 13.38
C ASP A 217 -7.63 5.69 12.27
N GLU A 218 -8.80 5.17 12.60
CA GLU A 218 -9.82 4.81 11.62
C GLU A 218 -10.35 6.03 10.87
N LEU A 219 -10.56 7.15 11.57
CA LEU A 219 -10.90 8.43 10.96
C LEU A 219 -9.82 8.88 9.95
N MET A 220 -8.55 8.79 10.32
CA MET A 220 -7.44 9.15 9.43
C MET A 220 -7.31 8.20 8.23
N LYS A 221 -7.54 6.89 8.44
CA LYS A 221 -7.57 5.91 7.34
C LYS A 221 -8.69 6.22 6.35
N LEU A 222 -9.90 6.51 6.83
CA LEU A 222 -11.05 6.88 6.00
C LEU A 222 -10.81 8.22 5.29
N ALA A 223 -10.29 9.21 6.01
CA ALA A 223 -9.94 10.51 5.43
C ALA A 223 -8.90 10.37 4.31
N ARG A 224 -7.90 9.49 4.47
CA ARG A 224 -6.94 9.20 3.39
C ARG A 224 -7.59 8.61 2.15
N VAL A 225 -8.57 7.73 2.30
CA VAL A 225 -9.29 7.13 1.16
C VAL A 225 -10.17 8.19 0.48
N ALA A 226 -10.96 8.94 1.25
CA ALA A 226 -11.91 9.92 0.73
C ALA A 226 -11.23 11.18 0.16
N LEU A 227 -10.18 11.66 0.82
CA LEU A 227 -9.43 12.87 0.47
C LEU A 227 -8.10 12.55 -0.20
N LYS A 228 -7.92 11.35 -0.77
CA LYS A 228 -6.68 10.96 -1.45
C LYS A 228 -6.18 12.03 -2.45
N PRO A 229 -7.04 12.68 -3.25
CA PRO A 229 -6.61 13.76 -4.15
C PRO A 229 -5.99 14.98 -3.45
N LEU A 230 -6.31 15.23 -2.17
CA LEU A 230 -5.73 16.31 -1.36
C LEU A 230 -4.27 16.05 -1.00
N TYR A 231 -3.84 14.80 -0.88
CA TYR A 231 -2.46 14.45 -0.56
C TYR A 231 -1.50 14.93 -1.67
N THR A 232 -0.25 15.22 -1.30
CA THR A 232 0.78 15.79 -2.21
C THR A 232 0.48 17.20 -2.73
N THR A 233 -0.56 17.87 -2.23
CA THR A 233 -0.87 19.28 -2.55
C THR A 233 -0.30 20.24 -1.51
N ILE A 234 -0.17 21.51 -1.88
CA ILE A 234 0.14 22.60 -0.94
C ILE A 234 -0.94 22.84 0.12
N TYR A 235 -2.15 22.29 -0.09
CA TYR A 235 -3.28 22.44 0.84
C TYR A 235 -3.19 21.45 2.00
N PHE A 236 -2.56 20.30 1.78
CA PHE A 236 -2.48 19.21 2.75
C PHE A 236 -1.81 19.61 4.08
N PRO A 237 -0.64 20.29 4.11
CA PRO A 237 -0.05 20.75 5.38
C PRO A 237 -0.99 21.64 6.20
N SER A 238 -1.75 22.53 5.54
CA SER A 238 -2.70 23.41 6.21
C SER A 238 -3.86 22.62 6.82
N TRP A 239 -4.36 21.61 6.11
CA TRP A 239 -5.36 20.69 6.63
C TRP A 239 -4.85 19.95 7.88
N LEU A 240 -3.61 19.45 7.86
CA LEU A 240 -3.02 18.77 9.01
C LEU A 240 -2.84 19.69 10.23
N ARG A 241 -2.51 20.97 10.03
CA ARG A 241 -2.47 21.96 11.12
C ARG A 241 -3.83 22.12 11.79
N LEU A 242 -4.93 22.09 11.01
CA LEU A 242 -6.29 22.09 11.58
C LEU A 242 -6.54 20.86 12.44
N LEU A 243 -5.94 19.71 12.12
CA LEU A 243 -6.05 18.49 12.92
C LEU A 243 -5.15 18.47 14.17
N GLY A 244 -4.20 19.40 14.29
CA GLY A 244 -3.31 19.54 15.45
C GLY A 244 -1.83 19.27 15.16
N ALA A 245 -1.46 19.03 13.91
CA ALA A 245 -0.05 18.87 13.52
C ALA A 245 0.73 20.18 13.59
N ARG A 246 1.98 20.09 14.08
CA ARG A 246 2.92 21.20 14.09
C ARG A 246 3.78 21.11 12.84
N ILE A 247 3.43 21.87 11.82
CA ILE A 247 4.12 21.85 10.52
C ILE A 247 4.58 23.26 10.19
N ASP A 248 5.89 23.46 10.07
CA ASP A 248 6.48 24.75 9.76
C ASP A 248 6.30 25.13 8.27
N ALA A 249 6.82 26.30 7.90
CA ALA A 249 6.66 26.86 6.57
C ALA A 249 7.33 25.99 5.48
N ARG A 250 6.66 25.86 4.33
CA ARG A 250 7.19 25.20 3.11
C ARG A 250 7.57 23.73 3.27
N ALA A 251 7.17 23.08 4.36
CA ALA A 251 7.21 21.63 4.45
C ALA A 251 6.27 21.03 3.40
N GLU A 252 6.73 20.00 2.70
CA GLU A 252 5.97 19.30 1.66
C GLU A 252 5.75 17.86 2.07
N LEU A 253 4.50 17.42 1.99
CA LEU A 253 4.09 16.09 2.40
C LEU A 253 3.33 15.46 1.25
N SER A 254 3.87 14.37 0.70
CA SER A 254 3.17 13.51 -0.23
C SER A 254 2.19 12.59 0.52
N THR A 255 2.04 11.33 0.12
CA THR A 255 1.11 10.38 0.76
C THR A 255 1.72 9.74 2.01
N VAL A 256 1.68 10.42 3.15
CA VAL A 256 2.09 9.84 4.44
C VAL A 256 1.08 8.75 4.87
N TRP A 257 1.57 7.52 5.00
CA TRP A 257 0.74 6.32 5.19
C TRP A 257 0.22 6.16 6.61
N ASN A 258 1.01 6.51 7.62
CA ASN A 258 0.56 6.42 9.00
C ASN A 258 1.24 7.51 9.83
N PHE A 259 0.44 8.30 10.55
CA PHE A 259 0.89 9.32 11.46
C PHE A 259 -0.27 9.73 12.38
N SER A 260 0.06 10.34 13.52
CA SER A 260 -0.91 10.98 14.41
C SER A 260 -0.69 12.48 14.37
N PRO A 261 -1.64 13.30 13.85
CA PRO A 261 -1.47 14.74 13.73
C PRO A 261 -0.93 15.40 15.00
N GLU A 262 -1.44 15.08 16.19
CA GLU A 262 -1.00 15.74 17.43
C GLU A 262 0.39 15.32 17.92
N LEU A 263 0.97 14.26 17.35
CA LEU A 263 2.25 13.68 17.78
C LEU A 263 3.38 13.89 16.76
N ILE A 264 3.17 14.73 15.75
CA ILE A 264 4.19 15.04 14.75
C ILE A 264 4.59 16.52 14.79
N GLU A 265 5.90 16.75 14.77
CA GLU A 265 6.51 18.06 14.53
C GLU A 265 7.37 18.00 13.27
N VAL A 266 7.10 18.89 12.33
CA VAL A 266 7.77 18.96 11.03
C VAL A 266 8.41 20.33 10.87
N GLY A 267 9.73 20.35 10.81
CA GLY A 267 10.53 21.57 10.59
C GLY A 267 10.37 22.13 9.19
N GLU A 268 10.75 23.41 9.03
CA GLU A 268 10.60 24.11 7.76
C GLU A 268 11.33 23.43 6.60
N GLU A 269 10.75 23.54 5.40
CA GLU A 269 11.36 23.04 4.15
C GLU A 269 11.64 21.52 4.11
N SER A 270 11.16 20.76 5.09
CA SER A 270 11.23 19.30 5.12
C SER A 270 10.35 18.66 4.04
N PHE A 271 10.63 17.41 3.70
CA PHE A 271 9.93 16.69 2.64
C PHE A 271 9.61 15.25 3.05
N PHE A 272 8.37 14.80 2.83
CA PHE A 272 7.94 13.42 3.03
C PHE A 272 7.47 12.85 1.71
N ALA A 273 8.07 11.74 1.29
CA ALA A 273 7.68 11.03 0.09
C ALA A 273 6.57 10.02 0.35
N ASP A 274 6.05 9.42 -0.74
CA ASP A 274 4.90 8.53 -0.70
C ASP A 274 5.14 7.25 0.10
N GLY A 275 4.12 6.84 0.85
CA GLY A 275 4.16 5.62 1.65
C GLY A 275 4.97 5.74 2.94
N SER A 276 5.56 6.90 3.24
CA SER A 276 6.30 7.09 4.49
C SER A 276 5.40 6.90 5.72
N ILE A 277 5.96 6.27 6.76
CA ILE A 277 5.30 5.99 8.03
C ILE A 277 6.03 6.77 9.12
N VAL A 278 5.31 7.57 9.89
CA VAL A 278 5.88 8.43 10.93
C VAL A 278 5.14 8.18 12.24
N GLY A 279 5.83 7.54 13.18
CA GLY A 279 5.27 7.07 14.43
C GLY A 279 4.50 5.77 14.25
N GLY A 280 3.24 5.75 14.70
CA GLY A 280 2.41 4.55 14.78
C GLY A 280 2.17 4.13 16.23
N LYS A 281 1.98 2.83 16.45
CA LYS A 281 1.74 2.24 17.77
C LYS A 281 2.61 1.00 17.92
N ARG A 282 3.35 0.87 19.01
CA ARG A 282 4.00 -0.41 19.38
C ARG A 282 3.14 -1.13 20.41
N PHE A 283 2.74 -2.36 20.12
CA PHE A 283 1.93 -3.19 21.01
C PHE A 283 2.79 -4.25 21.68
N TYR A 284 2.67 -4.39 22.99
CA TYR A 284 3.26 -5.53 23.70
C TYR A 284 2.56 -5.80 25.03
N GLY A 285 2.31 -7.07 25.33
CA GLY A 285 1.80 -7.49 26.63
C GLY A 285 0.49 -6.82 27.07
N GLY A 286 -0.43 -6.56 26.14
CA GLY A 286 -1.72 -5.90 26.42
C GLY A 286 -1.64 -4.38 26.62
N ARG A 287 -0.50 -3.77 26.29
CA ARG A 287 -0.28 -2.32 26.28
C ARG A 287 0.13 -1.84 24.90
N PHE A 288 -0.08 -0.56 24.65
CA PHE A 288 0.41 0.12 23.46
C PHE A 288 1.17 1.40 23.83
N GLU A 289 2.20 1.71 23.06
CA GLU A 289 3.02 2.91 23.19
C GLU A 289 2.81 3.83 21.99
N ILE A 290 2.68 5.13 22.29
CA ILE A 290 2.68 6.23 21.33
C ILE A 290 3.59 7.33 21.86
N ALA A 291 4.32 7.99 20.97
CA ALA A 291 5.28 9.03 21.32
C ALA A 291 5.35 10.10 20.24
N PHE A 292 5.99 11.22 20.56
CA PHE A 292 6.24 12.29 19.60
C PHE A 292 7.33 11.88 18.60
N ASN A 293 7.14 12.27 17.35
CA ASN A 293 8.14 12.18 16.29
C ASN A 293 8.45 13.60 15.78
N ARG A 294 9.73 13.99 15.81
CA ARG A 294 10.20 15.27 15.27
C ARG A 294 11.01 15.02 14.01
N ILE A 295 10.70 15.75 12.95
CA ILE A 295 11.48 15.79 11.72
C ILE A 295 12.09 17.18 11.59
N GLY A 296 13.41 17.27 11.70
CA GLY A 296 14.18 18.50 11.66
C GLY A 296 14.05 19.26 10.33
N ARG A 297 14.52 20.51 10.33
CA ARG A 297 14.44 21.43 9.19
C ARG A 297 15.17 20.87 7.98
N ARG A 298 14.60 21.00 6.79
CA ARG A 298 15.19 20.50 5.53
C ARG A 298 15.53 19.01 5.54
N SER A 299 14.87 18.24 6.40
CA SER A 299 15.05 16.80 6.43
C SER A 299 14.11 16.11 5.45
N PHE A 300 14.54 14.96 4.95
CA PHE A 300 13.89 14.20 3.90
C PHE A 300 13.55 12.80 4.40
N VAL A 301 12.27 12.42 4.30
CA VAL A 301 11.77 11.07 4.60
C VAL A 301 11.38 10.42 3.28
N GLY A 302 12.15 9.41 2.85
CA GLY A 302 12.00 8.74 1.57
C GLY A 302 10.76 7.84 1.47
N ASN A 303 10.51 7.35 0.25
CA ASN A 303 9.33 6.55 -0.03
C ASN A 303 9.32 5.30 0.84
N SER A 304 8.19 4.95 1.44
CA SER A 304 8.07 3.79 2.33
C SER A 304 9.08 3.74 3.50
N ALA A 305 9.73 4.86 3.83
CA ALA A 305 10.59 4.94 5.00
C ALA A 305 9.75 4.93 6.28
N VAL A 306 10.26 4.27 7.32
CA VAL A 306 9.59 4.20 8.63
C VAL A 306 10.40 4.99 9.63
N VAL A 307 9.76 5.95 10.29
CA VAL A 307 10.28 6.62 11.49
C VAL A 307 9.52 6.06 12.69
N PRO A 308 10.08 5.09 13.44
CA PRO A 308 9.39 4.40 14.52
C PRO A 308 8.88 5.31 15.63
N VAL A 309 7.99 4.79 16.48
CA VAL A 309 7.47 5.49 17.66
C VAL A 309 8.61 6.04 18.52
N GLY A 310 8.63 7.36 18.72
CA GLY A 310 9.63 8.05 19.56
C GLY A 310 10.97 8.34 18.87
N ALA A 311 11.19 7.85 17.65
CA ALA A 311 12.35 8.20 16.84
C ALA A 311 12.15 9.58 16.16
N SER A 312 13.24 10.30 15.95
CA SER A 312 13.24 11.63 15.34
C SER A 312 14.39 11.78 14.36
N LEU A 313 14.28 12.71 13.42
CA LEU A 313 15.35 13.10 12.51
C LEU A 313 15.86 14.48 12.89
N GLY A 314 17.19 14.65 12.93
CA GLY A 314 17.85 15.94 13.07
C GLY A 314 17.62 16.85 11.86
N ASP A 315 18.20 18.04 11.85
CA ASP A 315 18.12 19.00 10.74
C ASP A 315 18.98 18.54 9.55
N GLY A 316 18.51 18.78 8.32
CA GLY A 316 19.22 18.46 7.09
C GLY A 316 19.50 16.98 6.87
N CYS A 317 18.74 16.09 7.52
CA CYS A 317 18.92 14.65 7.44
C CYS A 317 18.22 14.05 6.22
N LEU A 318 18.73 12.94 5.69
CA LEU A 318 18.03 12.13 4.69
C LEU A 318 17.81 10.73 5.23
N LEU A 319 16.56 10.27 5.21
CA LEU A 319 16.20 8.88 5.39
C LEU A 319 15.75 8.32 4.04
N GLY A 320 16.48 7.34 3.52
CA GLY A 320 16.30 6.76 2.20
C GLY A 320 15.00 5.98 2.05
N VAL A 321 14.70 5.57 0.82
CA VAL A 321 13.55 4.71 0.52
C VAL A 321 13.62 3.42 1.35
N GLN A 322 12.48 2.98 1.87
CA GLN A 322 12.34 1.74 2.62
C GLN A 322 13.34 1.57 3.78
N SER A 323 13.67 2.68 4.46
CA SER A 323 14.72 2.72 5.49
C SER A 323 14.19 3.10 6.87
N LEU A 324 14.94 2.72 7.90
CA LEU A 324 14.75 3.13 9.30
C LEU A 324 15.84 4.10 9.74
N PRO A 325 15.60 4.97 10.74
CA PRO A 325 16.68 5.65 11.44
C PRO A 325 17.56 4.65 12.23
N PRO A 326 18.81 5.02 12.55
CA PRO A 326 19.71 4.21 13.38
C PRO A 326 19.10 3.89 14.76
N ALA A 327 19.36 2.66 15.21
CA ALA A 327 18.79 2.02 16.39
C ALA A 327 19.11 2.69 17.72
N ASP A 328 20.35 3.15 17.81
CA ASP A 328 21.07 3.59 18.99
C ASP A 328 20.81 5.06 19.32
N SER A 329 20.15 5.78 18.42
CA SER A 329 19.79 7.17 18.65
C SER A 329 18.29 7.42 18.55
N LYS A 330 17.75 8.10 19.57
CA LYS A 330 16.38 8.64 19.53
C LYS A 330 16.21 9.73 18.46
N CYS A 331 17.28 10.46 18.13
CA CYS A 331 17.27 11.48 17.08
C CYS A 331 18.53 11.39 16.23
N THR A 332 18.40 11.30 14.92
CA THR A 332 19.60 11.27 14.05
C THR A 332 20.42 12.56 14.22
N PRO A 333 21.77 12.49 14.15
CA PRO A 333 22.59 13.70 14.14
C PRO A 333 22.31 14.54 12.89
N ASP A 334 22.42 15.86 13.03
CA ASP A 334 22.16 16.79 11.91
C ASP A 334 23.08 16.51 10.70
N GLY A 335 22.54 16.72 9.50
CA GLY A 335 23.25 16.55 8.23
C GLY A 335 23.66 15.11 7.92
N THR A 336 23.09 14.12 8.60
CA THR A 336 23.36 12.70 8.33
C THR A 336 22.37 12.09 7.35
N GLU A 337 22.87 11.13 6.58
CA GLU A 337 22.09 10.44 5.55
C GLU A 337 22.12 8.94 5.81
N TRP A 338 20.95 8.31 5.81
CA TRP A 338 20.74 6.93 6.22
C TRP A 338 19.94 6.18 5.17
N LEU A 339 20.34 4.93 4.91
CA LEU A 339 19.63 3.99 4.04
C LEU A 339 19.65 2.63 4.73
N GLY A 340 18.67 1.78 4.46
CA GLY A 340 18.69 0.39 4.86
C GLY A 340 17.79 0.04 6.05
N SER A 341 17.62 -1.25 6.20
CA SER A 341 17.05 -1.89 7.39
C SER A 341 17.93 -3.13 7.66
N PRO A 342 18.86 -3.10 8.63
CA PRO A 342 19.20 -1.98 9.52
C PRO A 342 19.82 -0.78 8.78
N ALA A 343 19.76 0.39 9.41
CA ALA A 343 20.27 1.63 8.83
C ALA A 343 21.81 1.63 8.74
N PHE A 344 22.35 2.07 7.61
CA PHE A 344 23.75 2.41 7.41
C PHE A 344 23.89 3.81 6.81
N ARG A 345 25.03 4.46 7.09
CA ARG A 345 25.27 5.84 6.67
C ARG A 345 25.71 5.92 5.21
N LEU A 346 25.14 6.84 4.45
CA LEU A 346 25.62 7.16 3.10
C LEU A 346 26.78 8.18 3.19
N PRO A 347 27.97 7.88 2.62
CA PRO A 347 29.15 8.73 2.78
C PRO A 347 29.11 10.01 1.95
N HIS A 348 28.49 9.99 0.76
CA HIS A 348 28.37 11.16 -0.09
C HIS A 348 27.13 11.12 -0.97
N ARG A 349 26.47 12.26 -1.05
CA ARG A 349 25.38 12.50 -1.99
C ARG A 349 25.84 13.32 -3.17
N VAL A 350 25.67 12.78 -4.37
CA VAL A 350 25.85 13.56 -5.59
C VAL A 350 24.62 14.43 -5.80
N LYS A 351 24.75 15.74 -5.52
CA LYS A 351 23.74 16.72 -5.91
C LYS A 351 23.77 16.87 -7.42
N VAL A 352 22.75 16.33 -8.09
CA VAL A 352 22.62 16.39 -9.55
C VAL A 352 21.57 17.45 -9.88
N GLY A 353 21.96 18.41 -10.71
CA GLY A 353 21.15 19.55 -11.10
C GLY A 353 21.46 20.79 -10.26
N ASN A 354 22.17 21.75 -10.84
CA ASN A 354 22.39 23.07 -10.25
C ASN A 354 21.13 23.94 -10.45
N PHE A 355 20.02 23.55 -9.83
CA PHE A 355 18.78 24.31 -9.87
C PHE A 355 18.78 25.40 -8.81
N ASP A 356 18.27 26.58 -9.16
CA ASP A 356 18.14 27.69 -8.22
C ASP A 356 17.25 27.32 -7.03
N ALA A 357 17.54 27.94 -5.87
CA ALA A 357 16.70 27.82 -4.68
C ALA A 357 15.25 28.25 -4.95
N SER A 358 15.01 29.11 -5.96
CA SER A 358 13.70 29.62 -6.34
C SER A 358 12.77 28.59 -6.98
N VAL A 359 13.29 27.44 -7.43
CA VAL A 359 12.49 26.35 -8.02
C VAL A 359 12.55 25.06 -7.19
N THR A 360 13.23 25.10 -6.04
CA THR A 360 13.38 23.98 -5.11
C THR A 360 12.78 24.32 -3.75
N PHE A 361 13.38 25.27 -3.03
CA PHE A 361 13.03 25.59 -1.63
C PHE A 361 12.18 26.85 -1.46
N LYS A 362 12.37 27.87 -2.29
CA LYS A 362 11.81 29.22 -2.12
C LYS A 362 11.09 29.70 -3.39
N PRO A 363 9.95 29.08 -3.74
CA PRO A 363 9.18 29.43 -4.94
C PRO A 363 8.79 30.90 -4.98
N THR A 364 8.78 31.46 -6.19
CA THR A 364 8.19 32.78 -6.43
C THR A 364 6.67 32.73 -6.22
N ARG A 365 6.05 33.89 -5.94
CA ARG A 365 4.59 33.99 -5.80
C ARG A 365 3.84 33.49 -7.05
N LYS A 366 4.41 33.72 -8.24
CA LYS A 366 3.86 33.24 -9.51
C LYS A 366 3.81 31.71 -9.55
N LEU A 367 4.92 31.04 -9.22
CA LEU A 367 4.99 29.58 -9.16
C LEU A 367 4.03 29.02 -8.10
N TYR A 368 3.90 29.71 -6.96
CA TYR A 368 2.95 29.34 -5.92
C TYR A 368 1.50 29.35 -6.40
N VAL A 369 1.07 30.42 -7.08
CA VAL A 369 -0.28 30.52 -7.65
C VAL A 369 -0.49 29.47 -8.74
N GLN A 370 0.49 29.24 -9.62
CA GLN A 370 0.38 28.21 -10.65
C GLN A 370 0.23 26.81 -10.04
N ARG A 371 1.05 26.46 -9.05
CA ARG A 371 0.94 25.19 -8.34
C ARG A 371 -0.41 25.05 -7.65
N ALA A 372 -0.89 26.10 -6.98
CA ALA A 372 -2.21 26.09 -6.34
C ALA A 372 -3.32 25.74 -7.33
N LEU A 373 -3.30 26.31 -8.54
CA LEU A 373 -4.29 26.01 -9.57
C LEU A 373 -4.21 24.55 -10.05
N ILE A 374 -3.01 24.01 -10.27
CA ILE A 374 -2.86 22.60 -10.67
C ILE A 374 -3.23 21.64 -9.54
N ASP A 375 -2.86 21.96 -8.30
CA ASP A 375 -3.25 21.18 -7.12
C ASP A 375 -4.77 21.19 -6.93
N ALA A 376 -5.45 22.30 -7.24
CA ALA A 376 -6.91 22.35 -7.25
C ALA A 376 -7.49 21.43 -8.35
N LEU A 377 -6.88 21.38 -9.54
CA LEU A 377 -7.26 20.44 -10.60
C LEU A 377 -7.05 18.98 -10.17
N ARG A 378 -5.93 18.67 -9.52
CA ARG A 378 -5.65 17.34 -8.93
C ARG A 378 -6.77 16.90 -7.99
N ILE A 379 -7.31 17.82 -7.19
CA ILE A 379 -8.41 17.53 -6.27
C ILE A 379 -9.72 17.26 -7.00
N VAL A 380 -10.09 18.10 -7.97
CA VAL A 380 -11.44 18.04 -8.58
C VAL A 380 -11.57 17.00 -9.69
N ILE A 381 -10.51 16.73 -10.47
CA ILE A 381 -10.57 15.82 -11.62
C ILE A 381 -11.04 14.40 -11.22
N PRO A 382 -10.48 13.75 -10.18
CA PRO A 382 -10.95 12.43 -9.75
C PRO A 382 -12.43 12.44 -9.37
N GLY A 383 -12.87 13.50 -8.67
CA GLY A 383 -14.27 13.69 -8.28
C GLY A 383 -15.20 13.81 -9.48
N TYR A 384 -14.80 14.56 -10.52
CA TYR A 384 -15.58 14.67 -11.75
C TYR A 384 -15.68 13.36 -12.54
N ILE A 385 -14.61 12.57 -12.60
CA ILE A 385 -14.65 11.24 -13.25
C ILE A 385 -15.58 10.31 -12.46
N GLY A 386 -15.48 10.31 -11.12
CA GLY A 386 -16.36 9.52 -10.27
C GLY A 386 -17.82 9.93 -10.40
N LEU A 387 -18.10 11.23 -10.43
CA LEU A 387 -19.45 11.76 -10.60
C LEU A 387 -20.02 11.43 -11.98
N SER A 388 -19.25 11.59 -13.05
CA SER A 388 -19.73 11.27 -14.40
C SER A 388 -20.04 9.78 -14.53
N ALA A 389 -19.19 8.91 -13.97
CA ALA A 389 -19.46 7.48 -13.89
C ALA A 389 -20.74 7.17 -13.08
N ALA A 390 -20.93 7.82 -11.93
CA ALA A 390 -22.12 7.65 -11.12
C ALA A 390 -23.40 8.11 -11.85
N ALA A 391 -23.35 9.27 -12.52
CA ALA A 391 -24.47 9.79 -13.29
C ALA A 391 -24.85 8.83 -14.43
N VAL A 392 -23.87 8.36 -15.22
CA VAL A 392 -24.08 7.37 -16.28
C VAL A 392 -24.67 6.07 -15.71
N GLY A 393 -24.15 5.58 -14.58
CA GLY A 393 -24.61 4.36 -13.93
C GLY A 393 -26.05 4.44 -13.44
N VAL A 394 -26.40 5.53 -12.75
CA VAL A 394 -27.77 5.78 -12.28
C VAL A 394 -28.72 5.91 -13.46
N THR A 395 -28.38 6.69 -14.49
CA THR A 395 -29.21 6.83 -15.69
C THR A 395 -29.41 5.50 -16.40
N ALA A 396 -28.35 4.72 -16.62
CA ALA A 396 -28.44 3.41 -17.26
C ALA A 396 -29.36 2.46 -16.47
N THR A 397 -29.17 2.39 -15.14
CA THR A 397 -29.96 1.55 -14.25
C THR A 397 -31.43 1.98 -14.24
N TYR A 398 -31.70 3.28 -14.18
CA TYR A 398 -33.05 3.84 -14.24
C TYR A 398 -33.75 3.55 -15.57
N LEU A 399 -33.03 3.67 -16.69
CA LEU A 399 -33.57 3.35 -18.02
C LEU A 399 -33.91 1.86 -18.14
N VAL A 400 -33.09 0.96 -17.60
CA VAL A 400 -33.41 -0.48 -17.61
C VAL A 400 -34.62 -0.76 -16.72
N LEU A 401 -34.67 -0.18 -15.53
CA LEU A 401 -35.79 -0.33 -14.60
C LEU A 401 -37.12 0.11 -15.24
N THR A 402 -37.16 1.29 -15.84
CA THR A 402 -38.39 1.88 -16.40
C THR A 402 -38.86 1.19 -17.67
N ARG A 403 -37.94 0.58 -18.44
CA ARG A 403 -38.24 -0.01 -19.75
C ARG A 403 -38.41 -1.53 -19.74
N PHE A 404 -37.70 -2.22 -18.85
CA PHE A 404 -37.65 -3.68 -18.78
C PHE A 404 -37.98 -4.25 -17.39
N GLY A 405 -38.24 -3.39 -16.40
CA GLY A 405 -38.64 -3.79 -15.06
C GLY A 405 -37.46 -4.15 -14.13
N LEU A 406 -37.81 -4.47 -12.88
CA LEU A 406 -36.86 -4.65 -11.78
C LEU A 406 -35.91 -5.84 -11.97
N ALA A 407 -36.41 -6.96 -12.49
CA ALA A 407 -35.59 -8.15 -12.72
C ALA A 407 -34.48 -7.91 -13.74
N ALA A 408 -34.80 -7.23 -14.84
CA ALA A 408 -33.82 -6.86 -15.86
C ALA A 408 -32.77 -5.87 -15.33
N MET A 409 -33.21 -4.92 -14.49
CA MET A 409 -32.30 -3.98 -13.83
C MET A 409 -31.25 -4.72 -13.00
N PHE A 410 -31.65 -5.61 -12.10
CA PHE A 410 -30.71 -6.40 -11.30
C PHE A 410 -29.79 -7.28 -12.16
N ALA A 411 -30.33 -7.92 -13.21
CA ALA A 411 -29.55 -8.73 -14.13
C ALA A 411 -28.49 -7.91 -14.90
N SER A 412 -28.74 -6.63 -15.16
CA SER A 412 -27.79 -5.74 -15.85
C SER A 412 -26.65 -5.20 -14.97
N LEU A 413 -26.82 -5.16 -13.63
CA LEU A 413 -25.88 -4.51 -12.72
C LEU A 413 -24.42 -4.95 -12.88
N PRO A 414 -24.09 -6.26 -13.05
CA PRO A 414 -22.70 -6.68 -13.22
C PRO A 414 -22.06 -6.11 -14.49
N LEU A 415 -22.81 -6.08 -15.60
CA LEU A 415 -22.34 -5.53 -16.88
C LEU A 415 -22.22 -4.01 -16.80
N THR A 416 -23.18 -3.34 -16.16
CA THR A 416 -23.10 -1.89 -15.90
C THR A 416 -21.89 -1.55 -15.05
N ALA A 417 -21.63 -2.29 -13.97
CA ALA A 417 -20.46 -2.07 -13.12
C ALA A 417 -19.14 -2.27 -13.88
N LEU A 418 -19.03 -3.32 -14.69
CA LEU A 418 -17.87 -3.57 -15.56
C LEU A 418 -17.64 -2.40 -16.54
N ALA A 419 -18.71 -1.96 -17.21
CA ALA A 419 -18.66 -0.86 -18.17
C ALA A 419 -18.25 0.47 -17.51
N LEU A 420 -18.76 0.76 -16.31
CA LEU A 420 -18.40 1.97 -15.55
C LEU A 420 -16.96 1.94 -15.06
N GLY A 421 -16.47 0.78 -14.61
CA GLY A 421 -15.06 0.60 -14.25
C GLY A 421 -14.15 0.84 -15.44
N LEU A 422 -14.48 0.27 -16.60
CA LEU A 422 -13.72 0.49 -17.84
C LEU A 422 -13.79 1.96 -18.29
N TYR A 423 -14.97 2.58 -18.24
CA TYR A 423 -15.15 4.01 -18.53
C TYR A 423 -14.22 4.88 -17.67
N ALA A 424 -14.21 4.67 -16.35
CA ALA A 424 -13.38 5.42 -15.42
C ALA A 424 -11.88 5.26 -15.73
N MET A 425 -11.43 4.03 -16.03
CA MET A 425 -10.04 3.77 -16.43
C MET A 425 -9.68 4.43 -17.77
N LEU A 426 -10.59 4.41 -18.75
CA LEU A 426 -10.39 5.08 -20.03
C LEU A 426 -10.31 6.61 -19.88
N CYS A 427 -11.10 7.21 -18.98
CA CYS A 427 -11.00 8.63 -18.65
C CYS A 427 -9.61 8.99 -18.11
N VAL A 428 -9.06 8.18 -17.20
CA VAL A 428 -7.70 8.39 -16.67
C VAL A 428 -6.64 8.20 -17.75
N ALA A 429 -6.76 7.15 -18.58
CA ALA A 429 -5.83 6.92 -19.69
C ALA A 429 -5.85 8.07 -20.71
N ALA A 430 -7.04 8.59 -21.04
CA ALA A 430 -7.21 9.75 -21.90
C ALA A 430 -6.60 11.02 -21.27
N LEU A 431 -6.85 11.28 -19.99
CA LEU A 431 -6.26 12.39 -19.25
C LEU A 431 -4.72 12.34 -19.32
N LYS A 432 -4.13 11.19 -18.98
CA LYS A 432 -2.69 10.97 -19.08
C LYS A 432 -2.17 11.25 -20.49
N LYS A 433 -2.85 10.75 -21.52
CA LYS A 433 -2.43 10.93 -22.92
C LYS A 433 -2.51 12.40 -23.36
N LEU A 434 -3.55 13.11 -22.95
CA LEU A 434 -3.76 14.53 -23.30
C LEU A 434 -2.79 15.46 -22.58
N VAL A 435 -2.48 15.17 -21.31
CA VAL A 435 -1.67 16.05 -20.45
C VAL A 435 -0.18 15.74 -20.56
N MET A 436 0.20 14.46 -20.46
CA MET A 436 1.61 14.03 -20.39
C MET A 436 2.09 13.36 -21.67
N GLY A 437 1.18 12.86 -22.52
CA GLY A 437 1.55 12.12 -23.72
C GLY A 437 2.26 10.81 -23.38
N THR A 438 3.55 10.75 -23.68
CA THR A 438 4.44 9.62 -23.39
C THR A 438 5.52 10.10 -22.44
N PHE A 439 5.62 9.47 -21.26
CA PHE A 439 6.67 9.72 -20.29
C PHE A 439 8.05 9.42 -20.89
N LYS A 440 9.03 10.25 -20.53
CA LYS A 440 10.44 10.14 -20.90
C LYS A 440 11.29 10.33 -19.65
N PRO A 441 12.51 9.78 -19.59
CA PRO A 441 13.44 10.07 -18.51
C PRO A 441 13.71 11.57 -18.39
N VAL A 442 13.65 12.10 -17.17
CA VAL A 442 13.80 13.54 -16.90
C VAL A 442 14.46 13.80 -15.54
N ILE A 443 15.12 14.95 -15.44
CA ILE A 443 15.58 15.53 -14.18
C ILE A 443 15.03 16.94 -14.11
N VAL A 444 14.06 17.18 -13.22
CA VAL A 444 13.34 18.46 -13.12
C VAL A 444 13.16 18.87 -11.66
N PRO A 445 13.16 20.19 -11.36
CA PRO A 445 12.95 20.66 -10.00
C PRO A 445 11.48 20.51 -9.59
N LEU A 446 11.24 20.39 -8.29
CA LEU A 446 9.91 20.20 -7.69
C LEU A 446 8.91 21.29 -8.08
N TRP A 447 9.36 22.55 -8.19
CA TRP A 447 8.53 23.66 -8.63
C TRP A 447 8.58 23.83 -10.16
N SER A 448 8.14 22.79 -10.87
CA SER A 448 8.01 22.79 -12.33
C SER A 448 6.62 22.30 -12.76
N MET A 449 6.15 22.84 -13.89
CA MET A 449 4.86 22.43 -14.46
C MET A 449 4.81 20.93 -14.77
N TYR A 450 5.94 20.34 -15.17
CA TYR A 450 6.04 18.89 -15.41
C TYR A 450 5.66 18.09 -14.17
N VAL A 451 6.28 18.40 -13.01
CA VAL A 451 6.02 17.69 -11.75
C VAL A 451 4.55 17.84 -11.36
N TRP A 452 3.98 19.06 -11.42
CA TRP A 452 2.60 19.29 -10.98
C TRP A 452 1.58 18.59 -11.89
N LEU A 453 1.79 18.60 -13.21
CA LEU A 453 0.93 17.88 -14.14
C LEU A 453 1.09 16.36 -14.01
N ASN A 454 2.31 15.87 -13.77
CA ASN A 454 2.55 14.46 -13.47
C ASN A 454 1.80 14.04 -12.21
N GLU A 455 1.95 14.79 -11.13
CA GLU A 455 1.27 14.57 -9.86
C GLU A 455 -0.26 14.67 -9.97
N MET A 456 -0.79 15.56 -10.82
CA MET A 456 -2.22 15.64 -11.10
C MET A 456 -2.73 14.37 -11.80
N VAL A 457 -2.00 13.86 -12.79
CA VAL A 457 -2.33 12.61 -13.49
C VAL A 457 -2.19 11.42 -12.56
N ASN A 458 -1.12 11.36 -11.75
CA ASN A 458 -0.92 10.33 -10.76
C ASN A 458 -2.05 10.34 -9.72
N GLY A 459 -2.49 11.51 -9.24
CA GLY A 459 -3.64 11.64 -8.35
C GLY A 459 -4.94 11.07 -8.94
N ALA A 460 -5.18 11.24 -10.23
CA ALA A 460 -6.31 10.63 -10.94
C ALA A 460 -6.16 9.10 -11.09
N TYR A 461 -4.96 8.62 -11.41
CA TYR A 461 -4.67 7.20 -11.43
C TYR A 461 -4.93 6.56 -10.06
N GLU A 462 -4.35 7.13 -9.01
CA GLU A 462 -4.40 6.60 -7.65
C GLU A 462 -5.79 6.64 -7.02
N SER A 463 -6.62 7.62 -7.38
CA SER A 463 -7.94 7.83 -6.78
C SER A 463 -9.07 7.20 -7.59
N VAL A 464 -8.85 6.91 -8.88
CA VAL A 464 -9.88 6.38 -9.78
C VAL A 464 -9.46 5.05 -10.40
N MET A 465 -8.37 5.05 -11.17
CA MET A 465 -7.97 3.87 -11.94
C MET A 465 -7.47 2.73 -11.05
N ALA A 466 -6.63 2.99 -10.05
CA ALA A 466 -6.12 1.97 -9.15
C ALA A 466 -7.25 1.26 -8.36
N PRO A 467 -8.22 1.95 -7.74
CA PRO A 467 -9.41 1.31 -7.16
C PRO A 467 -10.26 0.54 -8.17
N ALA A 468 -10.45 1.08 -9.39
CA ALA A 468 -11.18 0.39 -10.45
C ALA A 468 -10.43 -0.85 -10.96
N LEU A 469 -9.10 -0.85 -10.92
CA LEU A 469 -8.22 -1.95 -11.33
C LEU A 469 -8.13 -3.05 -10.26
N ALA A 470 -8.23 -2.70 -8.97
CA ALA A 470 -8.00 -3.60 -7.85
C ALA A 470 -8.77 -4.94 -7.91
N PRO A 471 -10.05 -5.00 -8.34
CA PRO A 471 -10.77 -6.28 -8.47
C PRO A 471 -10.21 -7.22 -9.54
N TYR A 472 -9.38 -6.73 -10.46
CA TYR A 472 -8.78 -7.52 -11.53
C TYR A 472 -7.37 -8.00 -11.21
N LEU A 473 -6.79 -7.59 -10.08
CA LEU A 473 -5.48 -8.06 -9.63
C LEU A 473 -5.49 -9.59 -9.47
N GLY A 474 -4.36 -10.23 -9.81
CA GLY A 474 -4.21 -11.68 -9.88
C GLY A 474 -4.91 -12.34 -11.08
N THR A 475 -5.67 -11.60 -11.89
CA THR A 475 -6.34 -12.12 -13.09
C THR A 475 -5.60 -11.75 -14.38
N PRO A 476 -5.85 -12.44 -15.50
CA PRO A 476 -5.31 -12.07 -16.81
C PRO A 476 -5.73 -10.67 -17.31
N LEU A 477 -6.70 -10.01 -16.65
CA LEU A 477 -7.24 -8.71 -17.05
C LEU A 477 -6.40 -7.53 -16.53
N ALA A 478 -5.63 -7.70 -15.44
CA ALA A 478 -4.85 -6.60 -14.86
C ALA A 478 -3.83 -6.01 -15.84
N ALA A 479 -3.05 -6.87 -16.52
CA ALA A 479 -2.00 -6.43 -17.43
C ALA A 479 -2.55 -5.63 -18.63
N PRO A 480 -3.58 -6.08 -19.39
CA PRO A 480 -4.21 -5.26 -20.43
C PRO A 480 -4.67 -3.87 -19.95
N LEU A 481 -5.23 -3.77 -18.74
CA LEU A 481 -5.72 -2.51 -18.20
C LEU A 481 -4.58 -1.53 -17.89
N LEU A 482 -3.45 -2.00 -17.36
CA LEU A 482 -2.26 -1.17 -17.15
C LEU A 482 -1.58 -0.76 -18.48
N ARG A 483 -1.71 -1.56 -19.53
CA ARG A 483 -1.24 -1.15 -20.88
C ARG A 483 -1.99 0.07 -21.41
N LEU A 484 -3.23 0.33 -20.96
CA LEU A 484 -4.00 1.53 -21.38
C LEU A 484 -3.30 2.83 -20.99
N VAL A 485 -2.57 2.84 -19.87
CA VAL A 485 -1.84 4.03 -19.38
C VAL A 485 -0.40 4.12 -19.88
N GLY A 486 0.14 3.05 -20.52
CA GLY A 486 1.43 3.07 -21.21
C GLY A 486 2.41 1.98 -20.81
N CYS A 487 2.15 1.21 -19.75
CA CYS A 487 3.04 0.14 -19.31
C CYS A 487 3.24 -0.92 -20.41
N ARG A 488 4.47 -1.41 -20.56
CA ARG A 488 4.79 -2.53 -21.46
C ARG A 488 4.87 -3.81 -20.65
N ILE A 489 3.75 -4.52 -20.56
CA ILE A 489 3.66 -5.75 -19.76
C ILE A 489 3.53 -6.96 -20.69
N GLY A 490 4.29 -8.01 -20.43
CA GLY A 490 4.27 -9.28 -21.15
C GLY A 490 3.00 -10.10 -20.95
N LYS A 491 2.98 -11.28 -21.57
CA LYS A 491 1.89 -12.26 -21.46
C LYS A 491 2.04 -13.06 -20.16
N ARG A 492 0.91 -13.47 -19.60
CA ARG A 492 0.84 -14.35 -18.42
C ARG A 492 1.58 -13.81 -17.18
N THR A 493 1.75 -12.49 -17.10
CA THR A 493 2.26 -11.81 -15.91
C THR A 493 1.21 -11.88 -14.79
N PHE A 494 1.65 -12.25 -13.59
CA PHE A 494 0.85 -12.15 -12.37
C PHE A 494 1.08 -10.77 -11.74
N LEU A 495 0.00 -10.02 -11.49
CA LEU A 495 0.05 -8.67 -10.93
C LEU A 495 -0.89 -8.55 -9.74
N GLU A 496 -0.33 -8.35 -8.56
CA GLU A 496 -1.06 -8.14 -7.30
C GLU A 496 -0.79 -6.75 -6.71
N THR A 497 -0.40 -5.80 -7.56
CA THR A 497 -0.10 -4.42 -7.17
C THR A 497 -0.60 -3.44 -8.22
N THR A 498 -0.94 -2.23 -7.76
CA THR A 498 -1.22 -1.06 -8.59
C THR A 498 -0.20 0.06 -8.39
N LEU A 499 0.89 -0.20 -7.66
CA LEU A 499 1.89 0.80 -7.28
C LEU A 499 2.90 0.99 -8.42
N PHE A 500 2.47 1.73 -9.44
CA PHE A 500 3.24 2.08 -10.64
C PHE A 500 3.31 3.61 -10.78
N SER A 501 4.46 4.14 -11.20
CA SER A 501 4.62 5.54 -11.61
C SER A 501 5.17 5.64 -13.04
N GLU A 502 5.06 6.81 -13.67
CA GLU A 502 5.55 7.11 -15.04
C GLU A 502 5.40 5.94 -16.04
N PHE A 503 4.16 5.49 -16.22
CA PHE A 503 3.78 4.21 -16.85
C PHE A 503 4.56 3.79 -18.11
N ASP A 504 4.87 4.71 -19.03
CA ASP A 504 5.59 4.39 -20.28
C ASP A 504 7.05 3.98 -20.08
N LEU A 505 7.59 4.21 -18.88
CA LEU A 505 8.96 3.87 -18.46
C LEU A 505 9.05 2.48 -17.80
N VAL A 506 7.94 1.73 -17.77
CA VAL A 506 7.86 0.39 -17.18
C VAL A 506 7.85 -0.67 -18.27
N GLU A 507 8.84 -1.56 -18.23
CA GLU A 507 8.89 -2.78 -19.04
C GLU A 507 8.90 -4.02 -18.15
N ILE A 508 7.94 -4.93 -18.36
CA ILE A 508 7.79 -6.19 -17.63
C ILE A 508 7.66 -7.32 -18.66
N GLY A 509 8.51 -8.33 -18.56
CA GLY A 509 8.54 -9.49 -19.43
C GLY A 509 7.37 -10.47 -19.24
N ASP A 510 7.34 -11.49 -20.08
CA ASP A 510 6.36 -12.59 -19.98
C ASP A 510 6.57 -13.38 -18.67
N TYR A 511 5.51 -13.96 -18.11
CA TYR A 511 5.54 -14.81 -16.92
C TYR A 511 6.09 -14.19 -15.62
N ALA A 512 6.38 -12.89 -15.59
CA ALA A 512 6.82 -12.22 -14.38
C ALA A 512 5.71 -12.20 -13.31
N ALA A 513 6.09 -12.21 -12.03
CA ALA A 513 5.18 -12.15 -10.89
C ALA A 513 5.51 -10.94 -10.00
N LEU A 514 4.58 -9.99 -9.89
CA LEU A 514 4.67 -8.87 -8.96
C LEU A 514 3.64 -9.07 -7.84
N ASN A 515 4.13 -9.41 -6.66
CA ASN A 515 3.30 -9.81 -5.53
C ASN A 515 2.72 -8.62 -4.74
N ALA A 516 1.88 -8.93 -3.75
CA ALA A 516 1.18 -7.96 -2.92
C ALA A 516 2.06 -6.80 -2.41
N GLY A 517 1.70 -5.59 -2.82
CA GLY A 517 2.38 -4.37 -2.39
C GLY A 517 3.78 -4.15 -2.96
N ALA A 518 4.21 -4.93 -3.96
CA ALA A 518 5.40 -4.62 -4.74
C ALA A 518 5.28 -3.22 -5.36
N ILE A 519 6.33 -2.42 -5.31
CA ILE A 519 6.38 -1.04 -5.79
C ILE A 519 7.28 -0.96 -7.01
N VAL A 520 6.72 -0.50 -8.12
CA VAL A 520 7.44 -0.20 -9.36
C VAL A 520 7.59 1.32 -9.45
N GLN A 521 8.77 1.81 -9.06
CA GLN A 521 8.98 3.23 -8.80
C GLN A 521 9.95 3.85 -9.81
N ASN A 522 9.40 4.61 -10.76
CA ASN A 522 10.14 5.23 -11.86
C ASN A 522 10.71 6.61 -11.54
N HIS A 523 10.55 7.13 -10.32
CA HIS A 523 11.20 8.35 -9.90
C HIS A 523 11.56 8.38 -8.41
N LEU A 524 12.52 9.22 -8.04
CA LEU A 524 12.75 9.65 -6.66
C LEU A 524 12.88 11.16 -6.57
N PHE A 525 12.48 11.71 -5.44
CA PHE A 525 12.83 13.07 -5.07
C PHE A 525 14.14 13.06 -4.30
N GLU A 526 15.09 13.86 -4.77
CA GLU A 526 16.35 14.10 -4.09
C GLU A 526 16.55 15.61 -4.04
N ASP A 527 16.52 16.22 -2.85
CA ASP A 527 16.73 17.68 -2.68
C ASP A 527 15.69 18.48 -3.44
N ARG A 528 14.45 17.97 -3.46
CA ARG A 528 13.34 18.58 -4.21
C ARG A 528 13.64 18.66 -5.71
N VAL A 529 14.42 17.72 -6.23
CA VAL A 529 14.60 17.45 -7.66
C VAL A 529 14.04 16.07 -7.94
N MET A 530 13.07 16.00 -8.85
CA MET A 530 12.54 14.73 -9.36
C MET A 530 13.52 14.18 -10.38
N LYS A 531 13.98 12.95 -10.16
CA LYS A 531 14.76 12.17 -11.13
C LYS A 531 13.93 10.97 -11.54
N SER A 532 13.65 10.85 -12.83
CA SER A 532 12.85 9.76 -13.38
C SER A 532 13.54 9.07 -14.54
N ASP A 533 13.44 7.74 -14.58
CA ASP A 533 14.02 6.91 -15.63
C ASP A 533 13.23 5.60 -15.83
N ALA A 534 13.60 4.86 -16.88
CA ALA A 534 13.05 3.54 -17.18
C ALA A 534 13.53 2.47 -16.19
N LEU A 535 12.72 1.43 -16.03
CA LEU A 535 13.12 0.18 -15.36
C LEU A 535 12.62 -1.01 -16.17
N LYS A 536 13.34 -2.13 -16.04
CA LYS A 536 13.03 -3.36 -16.77
C LYS A 536 13.01 -4.57 -15.84
N ILE A 537 11.89 -5.26 -15.81
CA ILE A 537 11.71 -6.55 -15.14
C ILE A 537 11.65 -7.62 -16.23
N GLY A 538 12.65 -8.49 -16.30
CA GLY A 538 12.77 -9.54 -17.32
C GLY A 538 11.68 -10.63 -17.28
N GLU A 539 11.75 -11.54 -18.24
CA GLU A 539 10.88 -12.72 -18.32
C GLU A 539 11.06 -13.63 -17.10
N SER A 540 9.95 -14.17 -16.58
CA SER A 540 9.92 -15.08 -15.42
C SER A 540 10.57 -14.51 -14.15
N CYS A 541 10.69 -13.18 -14.04
CA CYS A 541 11.20 -12.55 -12.82
C CYS A 541 10.13 -12.52 -11.72
N THR A 542 10.56 -12.62 -10.46
CA THR A 542 9.66 -12.52 -9.31
C THR A 542 10.03 -11.31 -8.44
N VAL A 543 9.05 -10.46 -8.15
CA VAL A 543 9.15 -9.35 -7.21
C VAL A 543 8.30 -9.68 -5.99
N GLY A 544 8.95 -9.84 -4.84
CA GLY A 544 8.34 -10.26 -3.59
C GLY A 544 7.45 -9.19 -2.94
N ASN A 545 6.71 -9.62 -1.93
CA ASN A 545 5.75 -8.76 -1.24
C ASN A 545 6.44 -7.54 -0.62
N LEU A 546 5.87 -6.35 -0.78
CA LEU A 546 6.46 -5.07 -0.33
C LEU A 546 7.89 -4.77 -0.85
N ALA A 547 8.37 -5.49 -1.88
CA ALA A 547 9.65 -5.17 -2.48
C ALA A 547 9.54 -3.90 -3.35
N VAL A 548 10.62 -3.13 -3.41
CA VAL A 548 10.69 -1.89 -4.18
C VAL A 548 11.71 -2.03 -5.31
N VAL A 549 11.28 -1.76 -6.53
CA VAL A 549 12.13 -1.69 -7.73
C VAL A 549 12.25 -0.24 -8.16
N LEU A 550 13.43 0.35 -7.98
CA LEU A 550 13.69 1.74 -8.38
C LEU A 550 13.96 1.87 -9.89
N TYR A 551 13.87 3.11 -10.39
CA TYR A 551 14.27 3.50 -11.73
C TYR A 551 15.73 3.19 -12.06
N ASN A 552 16.04 3.14 -13.35
CA ASN A 552 17.35 2.80 -13.89
C ASN A 552 17.86 1.44 -13.39
N THR A 553 16.97 0.45 -13.28
CA THR A 553 17.31 -0.92 -12.87
C THR A 553 16.94 -1.94 -13.94
N GLU A 554 17.64 -3.06 -13.95
CA GLU A 554 17.32 -4.22 -14.80
C GLU A 554 17.32 -5.52 -14.00
N MET A 555 16.20 -6.23 -13.97
CA MET A 555 16.16 -7.61 -13.51
C MET A 555 16.29 -8.54 -14.72
N ALA A 556 17.44 -9.20 -14.87
CA ALA A 556 17.63 -10.17 -15.95
C ALA A 556 16.69 -11.38 -15.78
N PRO A 557 16.39 -12.14 -16.86
CA PRO A 557 15.39 -13.21 -16.83
C PRO A 557 15.57 -14.22 -15.68
N ALA A 558 14.44 -14.69 -15.14
CA ALA A 558 14.35 -15.65 -14.04
C ALA A 558 15.03 -15.22 -12.72
N SER A 559 15.35 -13.93 -12.56
CA SER A 559 15.84 -13.39 -11.29
C SER A 559 14.71 -13.11 -10.31
N SER A 560 14.99 -13.19 -9.01
CA SER A 560 14.02 -12.91 -7.96
C SER A 560 14.52 -11.86 -6.97
N LEU A 561 13.63 -10.95 -6.61
CA LEU A 561 13.78 -9.98 -5.54
C LEU A 561 12.85 -10.40 -4.40
N GLY A 562 13.42 -10.74 -3.25
CA GLY A 562 12.70 -11.24 -2.10
C GLY A 562 11.73 -10.21 -1.49
N PRO A 563 10.85 -10.64 -0.57
CA PRO A 563 9.95 -9.73 0.11
C PRO A 563 10.70 -8.62 0.86
N LEU A 564 10.09 -7.46 1.06
CA LEU A 564 10.64 -6.31 1.78
C LEU A 564 12.10 -5.98 1.39
N SER A 565 12.40 -6.07 0.10
CA SER A 565 13.74 -5.85 -0.44
C SER A 565 13.75 -4.64 -1.37
N LEU A 566 14.88 -3.96 -1.46
CA LEU A 566 15.03 -2.72 -2.24
C LEU A 566 16.09 -2.91 -3.32
N LEU A 567 15.66 -2.99 -4.59
CA LEU A 567 16.56 -2.97 -5.74
C LEU A 567 16.96 -1.52 -6.04
N MET A 568 18.24 -1.18 -5.81
CA MET A 568 18.71 0.19 -5.86
C MET A 568 18.87 0.70 -7.29
N LYS A 569 18.67 2.01 -7.50
CA LYS A 569 18.88 2.65 -8.81
C LYS A 569 20.27 2.32 -9.38
N GLY A 570 20.33 1.98 -10.66
CA GLY A 570 21.57 1.58 -11.34
C GLY A 570 21.98 0.12 -11.13
N GLU A 571 21.26 -0.66 -10.32
CA GLU A 571 21.57 -2.09 -10.11
C GLU A 571 20.98 -2.99 -11.20
N THR A 572 21.70 -4.07 -11.48
CA THR A 572 21.24 -5.15 -12.36
C THR A 572 21.28 -6.48 -11.62
N LEU A 573 20.14 -7.18 -11.54
CA LEU A 573 20.09 -8.54 -11.00
C LEU A 573 20.49 -9.53 -12.09
N SER A 574 21.40 -10.45 -11.76
CA SER A 574 21.87 -11.48 -12.69
C SER A 574 20.79 -12.52 -13.00
N ALA A 575 20.83 -13.08 -14.21
CA ALA A 575 19.83 -14.05 -14.67
C ALA A 575 19.79 -15.29 -13.74
N GLY A 576 18.59 -15.71 -13.35
CA GLY A 576 18.39 -16.81 -12.40
C GLY A 576 18.83 -16.53 -10.95
N GLY A 577 19.36 -15.34 -10.66
CA GLY A 577 19.84 -14.98 -9.33
C GLY A 577 18.69 -14.64 -8.37
N ALA A 578 18.80 -15.08 -7.12
CA ALA A 578 17.90 -14.67 -6.04
C ALA A 578 18.58 -13.62 -5.16
N TYR A 579 17.82 -12.58 -4.79
CA TYR A 579 18.31 -11.44 -4.05
C TYR A 579 17.31 -11.03 -2.97
N HIS A 580 17.79 -10.47 -1.86
CA HIS A 580 16.93 -9.95 -0.80
C HIS A 580 17.62 -8.83 0.01
N GLY A 581 16.83 -8.09 0.76
CA GLY A 581 17.29 -7.13 1.76
C GLY A 581 17.34 -5.68 1.31
N ILE A 582 17.73 -4.82 2.25
CA ILE A 582 17.82 -3.36 2.08
C ILE A 582 19.18 -2.91 2.65
N PRO A 583 20.25 -2.88 1.85
CA PRO A 583 20.27 -3.01 0.38
C PRO A 583 20.22 -4.46 -0.10
N THR A 584 19.95 -4.67 -1.38
CA THR A 584 19.90 -6.01 -1.96
C THR A 584 21.23 -6.74 -1.86
N THR A 585 21.19 -7.97 -1.37
CA THR A 585 22.30 -8.92 -1.35
C THR A 585 21.87 -10.25 -1.97
N ARG A 586 22.82 -11.07 -2.41
CA ARG A 586 22.52 -12.37 -3.04
C ARG A 586 22.02 -13.34 -1.98
N ALA A 587 20.86 -13.94 -2.22
CA ALA A 587 20.24 -14.92 -1.35
C ALA A 587 20.42 -16.34 -1.90
N ALA A 588 20.32 -17.35 -1.02
CA ALA A 588 20.04 -18.70 -1.49
C ALA A 588 18.63 -18.72 -2.09
N ARG A 589 18.45 -19.39 -3.24
CA ARG A 589 17.10 -19.68 -3.74
C ARG A 589 16.36 -20.50 -2.68
N SER A 590 15.10 -20.14 -2.41
CA SER A 590 14.26 -20.91 -1.49
C SER A 590 14.29 -22.39 -1.88
N PRO A 591 14.53 -23.34 -0.95
CA PRO A 591 14.55 -24.78 -1.24
C PRO A 591 13.27 -25.26 -1.92
N LEU A 592 12.15 -24.57 -1.64
CA LEU A 592 10.85 -24.82 -2.28
C LEU A 592 10.96 -24.68 -3.81
N ALA A 593 11.69 -23.69 -4.34
CA ALA A 593 11.88 -23.52 -5.79
C ALA A 593 12.73 -24.64 -6.42
N LEU A 594 13.62 -25.27 -5.65
CA LEU A 594 14.54 -26.31 -6.12
C LEU A 594 13.90 -27.71 -6.16
N GLU A 595 13.01 -28.04 -5.22
CA GLU A 595 12.30 -29.34 -5.22
C GLU A 595 11.31 -29.46 -6.40
N PHE A 596 10.69 -28.36 -6.83
CA PHE A 596 9.70 -28.40 -7.93
C PHE A 596 10.34 -28.41 -9.33
N HIS A 597 11.51 -27.78 -9.52
CA HIS A 597 12.24 -27.84 -10.80
C HIS A 597 12.84 -29.22 -11.12
N ALA A 598 12.96 -30.12 -10.14
CA ALA A 598 13.37 -31.50 -10.37
C ALA A 598 12.28 -32.35 -11.06
N SER A 599 11.04 -31.85 -11.14
CA SER A 599 9.96 -32.48 -11.89
C SER A 599 9.85 -31.81 -13.28
N PRO A 600 10.26 -32.47 -14.37
CA PRO A 600 10.08 -31.89 -15.70
C PRO A 600 8.59 -31.65 -15.96
N PRO A 601 8.21 -30.54 -16.62
CA PRO A 601 6.82 -30.32 -17.00
C PRO A 601 6.37 -31.52 -17.82
N ALA A 602 5.29 -32.18 -17.38
CA ALA A 602 4.71 -33.30 -18.10
C ALA A 602 4.46 -32.84 -19.53
N LYS A 603 5.26 -33.35 -20.48
CA LYS A 603 5.04 -33.14 -21.91
C LYS A 603 3.61 -33.57 -22.16
N ARG A 604 2.70 -32.61 -22.40
CA ARG A 604 1.43 -32.87 -23.08
C ARG A 604 1.79 -33.42 -24.46
N GLN A 605 2.01 -34.74 -24.54
CA GLN A 605 2.01 -35.45 -25.79
C GLN A 605 0.63 -35.25 -26.38
N ALA A 606 0.56 -34.42 -27.41
CA ALA A 606 -0.56 -34.36 -28.31
C ALA A 606 -0.66 -35.70 -29.03
N SER A 607 -1.32 -36.69 -28.41
CA SER A 607 -1.73 -37.91 -29.09
C SER A 607 -2.99 -37.61 -29.93
N ARG A 608 -2.77 -36.94 -31.08
CA ARG A 608 -3.68 -37.06 -32.22
C ARG A 608 -3.59 -38.50 -32.73
N ARG A 609 -4.32 -39.43 -32.10
CA ARG A 609 -4.74 -40.68 -32.75
C ARG A 609 -6.20 -40.56 -33.14
N ARG A 610 -6.41 -40.19 -34.40
CA ARG A 610 -7.65 -40.45 -35.15
C ARG A 610 -7.97 -41.94 -35.01
N ARG A 611 -9.09 -42.29 -34.37
CA ARG A 611 -9.73 -43.59 -34.60
C ARG A 611 -10.48 -43.47 -35.92
N LEU A 612 -9.87 -44.00 -36.98
CA LEU A 612 -10.56 -44.41 -38.18
C LEU A 612 -11.19 -45.78 -37.88
N LEU A 613 -12.52 -45.85 -37.91
CA LEU A 613 -13.27 -47.09 -38.03
C LEU A 613 -13.06 -47.65 -39.45
N PRO A 614 -12.75 -48.93 -39.64
CA PRO A 614 -13.01 -49.60 -40.89
C PRO A 614 -14.34 -50.34 -40.80
N LEU A 615 -15.32 -49.87 -41.56
CA LEU A 615 -16.41 -50.68 -42.08
C LEU A 615 -15.88 -51.35 -43.37
N ALA A 616 -15.85 -52.68 -43.40
CA ALA A 616 -15.88 -53.43 -44.65
C ALA A 616 -16.41 -54.85 -44.39
N ALA A 617 -17.51 -55.17 -45.07
CA ALA A 617 -18.13 -56.47 -45.13
C ALA A 617 -17.40 -57.40 -46.11
N SER A 618 -17.45 -58.71 -45.90
CA SER A 618 -18.08 -59.64 -46.87
C SER A 618 -17.97 -61.12 -46.44
N LEU A 619 -19.13 -61.77 -46.44
CA LEU A 619 -19.47 -63.08 -47.03
C LEU A 619 -18.62 -64.32 -46.72
N GLY A 620 -19.31 -65.36 -46.20
CA GLY A 620 -19.14 -66.72 -46.72
C GLY A 620 -19.36 -67.86 -45.72
N THR A 621 -20.54 -68.51 -45.81
CA THR A 621 -20.82 -69.97 -45.62
C THR A 621 -20.47 -70.61 -44.27
N GLY A 622 -21.31 -71.35 -43.55
CA GLY A 622 -22.59 -72.00 -43.79
C GLY A 622 -22.69 -73.22 -42.85
N VAL A 623 -23.93 -73.68 -42.61
CA VAL A 623 -24.33 -75.03 -42.17
C VAL A 623 -24.35 -75.33 -40.66
N THR A 624 -25.58 -75.62 -40.19
CA THR A 624 -26.06 -76.20 -38.92
C THR A 624 -25.87 -77.75 -38.92
N PRO A 625 -26.22 -78.54 -37.88
CA PRO A 625 -27.52 -78.59 -37.16
C PRO A 625 -27.53 -77.89 -35.81
#